data_AF-A0A1Y4U9S7-F1
#
_entry.id   AF-A0A1Y4U9S7-F1
#
_cell.length_a   1.000
_cell.length_b   1.000
_cell.length_c   1.000
_cell.angle_alpha   90.00
_cell.angle_beta   90.00
_cell.angle_gamma   90.00
#
_symmetry.space_group_name_H-M   'P 1'
#
loop_
_entity.id
_entity.type
_entity.pdbx_description
1 polymer ?
#
loop_
_entity_poly.entity_id
_entity_poly.type
_entity_poly.pdbx_seq_one_letter_code
_entity_poly.pdbx_strand_id
1 'polypeptide(L)'
;MADKSVITNIEARVWQLIDDHKRLSERCSELTAQRDALRIEKRSLEERIRILDAEVARMQLAEGLAGGGPNREKARARVNRLMREVDKCIALLGQSAALPDAPSAKNGK
;
A
#
# COMPACT_ATOMS: atom_id res chain seq x y z
N MET A 1 52.37 21.50 45.98
CA MET A 1 51.93 20.08 46.08
C MET A 1 50.46 19.91 45.66
N ALA A 2 49.57 20.88 45.98
CA ALA A 2 48.16 20.83 45.57
C ALA A 2 47.93 20.84 44.05
N ASP A 3 48.70 21.62 43.29
CA ASP A 3 48.44 21.82 41.85
C ASP A 3 48.64 20.54 41.02
N LYS A 4 49.67 19.73 41.34
CA LYS A 4 49.87 18.44 40.66
C LYS A 4 48.70 17.48 40.90
N SER A 5 48.15 17.46 42.11
CA SER A 5 47.01 16.59 42.43
C SER A 5 45.73 17.00 41.69
N VAL A 6 45.51 18.31 41.53
CA VAL A 6 44.38 18.85 40.76
C VAL A 6 44.54 18.50 39.28
N ILE A 7 45.74 18.68 38.72
CA ILE A 7 46.02 18.32 37.32
C ILE A 7 45.78 16.82 37.09
N THR A 8 46.29 15.94 37.94
CA THR A 8 46.06 14.49 37.80
C THR A 8 44.58 14.10 37.92
N ASN A 9 43.81 14.79 38.77
CA ASN A 9 42.37 14.53 38.92
C ASN A 9 41.61 14.97 37.67
N ILE A 10 41.93 16.14 37.12
CA ILE A 10 41.34 16.65 35.89
C ILE A 10 41.68 15.71 34.72
N GLU A 11 42.93 15.27 34.59
CA GLU A 11 43.33 14.29 33.58
C GLU A 11 42.50 13.01 33.67
N ALA A 12 42.37 12.43 34.88
CA ALA A 12 41.57 11.23 35.09
C ALA A 12 40.09 11.43 34.69
N ARG A 13 39.50 12.58 35.05
CA ARG A 13 38.11 12.91 34.69
C ARG A 13 37.93 13.12 33.19
N VAL A 14 38.91 13.71 32.51
CA VAL A 14 38.89 13.88 31.05
C VAL A 14 38.98 12.53 30.36
N TRP A 15 39.87 11.63 30.82
CA TRP A 15 39.96 10.27 30.28
C TRP A 15 38.66 9.49 30.47
N GLN A 16 38.06 9.57 31.65
CA GLN A 16 36.76 8.94 31.92
C GLN A 16 35.66 9.50 31.02
N LEU A 17 35.60 10.82 30.84
CA LEU A 17 34.61 11.45 29.96
C LEU A 17 34.78 11.01 28.49
N ILE A 18 36.02 10.88 28.03
CA ILE A 18 36.32 10.38 26.68
C ILE A 18 35.86 8.93 26.52
N ASP A 19 36.11 8.08 27.51
CA ASP A 19 35.68 6.67 27.47
C ASP A 19 34.16 6.54 27.48
N ASP A 20 33.49 7.29 28.35
CA ASP A 20 32.03 7.35 28.40
C ASP A 20 31.43 7.85 27.07
N HIS A 21 32.05 8.86 26.46
CA HIS A 21 31.62 9.37 25.15
C HIS A 21 31.75 8.32 24.06
N LYS A 22 32.87 7.59 24.00
CA LYS A 22 33.07 6.50 23.02
C LYS A 22 32.03 5.41 23.19
N ARG A 23 31.84 4.94 24.43
CA ARG A 23 30.83 3.92 24.76
C ARG A 23 29.41 4.37 24.40
N LEU A 24 29.07 5.62 24.69
CA LEU A 24 27.75 6.16 24.35
C LEU A 24 27.58 6.30 22.83
N SER A 25 28.62 6.74 22.12
CA SER A 25 28.61 6.85 20.65
C SER A 25 28.42 5.48 19.99
N GLU A 26 29.13 4.45 20.46
CA GLU A 26 28.95 3.07 20.01
C GLU A 26 27.51 2.62 20.21
N ARG A 27 26.95 2.81 21.41
CA ARG A 27 25.57 2.43 21.71
C ARG A 27 24.54 3.20 20.88
N CYS A 28 24.77 4.49 20.62
CA CYS A 28 23.94 5.28 19.71
C CYS A 28 24.00 4.74 18.28
N SER A 29 25.17 4.32 17.81
CA SER A 29 25.31 3.71 16.48
C SER A 29 24.57 2.38 16.38
N GLU A 30 24.68 1.53 17.41
CA GLU A 30 24.01 0.23 17.47
C GLU A 30 22.49 0.38 17.51
N LEU A 31 21.96 1.23 18.39
CA LEU A 31 20.53 1.51 18.47
C LEU A 31 19.98 2.11 17.16
N THR A 32 20.79 2.92 16.47
CA THR A 32 20.42 3.46 15.16
C THR A 32 20.30 2.35 14.13
N ALA A 33 21.27 1.43 14.07
CA ALA A 33 21.23 0.28 13.17
C ALA A 33 20.04 -0.65 13.46
N GLN A 34 19.77 -0.95 14.74
CA GLN A 34 18.62 -1.76 15.16
C GLN A 34 17.30 -1.09 14.76
N ARG A 35 17.17 0.22 14.99
CA ARG A 35 16.00 1.00 14.59
C ARG A 35 15.78 0.93 13.07
N ASP A 36 16.84 1.02 12.27
CA ASP A 36 16.73 0.97 10.82
C ASP A 36 16.36 -0.42 10.30
N ALA A 37 16.93 -1.48 10.89
CA ALA A 37 16.55 -2.86 10.61
C ALA A 37 15.06 -3.09 10.90
N LEU A 38 14.58 -2.68 12.08
CA LEU A 38 13.16 -2.80 12.46
C LEU A 38 12.24 -1.97 11.55
N ARG A 39 12.68 -0.81 11.07
CA ARG A 39 11.91 -0.01 10.09
C ARG A 39 11.80 -0.70 8.74
N ILE A 40 12.82 -1.43 8.30
CA ILE A 40 12.75 -2.22 7.06
C ILE A 40 11.79 -3.39 7.25
N GLU A 41 11.91 -4.12 8.35
CA GLU A 41 11.03 -5.25 8.67
C GLU A 41 9.56 -4.82 8.77
N LYS A 42 9.29 -3.73 9.49
CA LYS A 42 7.93 -3.16 9.58
C LYS A 42 7.35 -2.88 8.21
N ARG A 43 8.10 -2.24 7.31
CA ARG A 43 7.63 -1.95 5.94
C ARG A 43 7.34 -3.23 5.15
N SER A 44 8.18 -4.26 5.29
CA SER A 44 7.98 -5.57 4.66
C SER A 44 6.71 -6.25 5.17
N LEU A 45 6.48 -6.23 6.48
CA LEU A 45 5.28 -6.81 7.10
C LEU A 45 4.01 -6.04 6.70
N GLU A 46 4.05 -4.71 6.68
CA GLU A 46 2.93 -3.89 6.22
C GLU A 46 2.56 -4.18 4.76
N GLU A 47 3.55 -4.41 3.89
CA GLU A 47 3.30 -4.77 2.50
C GLU A 47 2.69 -6.18 2.38
N ARG A 48 3.19 -7.15 3.16
CA ARG A 48 2.59 -8.49 3.21
C ARG A 48 1.14 -8.45 3.68
N ILE A 49 0.83 -7.63 4.68
CA ILE A 49 -0.54 -7.41 5.16
C ILE A 49 -1.41 -6.88 4.02
N ARG A 50 -0.96 -5.86 3.28
CA ARG A 50 -1.72 -5.32 2.14
C ARG A 50 -2.00 -6.37 1.06
N ILE A 51 -1.00 -7.20 0.74
CA ILE A 51 -1.15 -8.27 -0.26
C ILE A 51 -2.20 -9.29 0.21
N LEU A 52 -2.11 -9.71 1.48
CA LEU A 52 -3.06 -10.66 2.07
C LEU A 52 -4.47 -10.07 2.17
N ASP A 53 -4.61 -8.81 2.55
CA ASP A 53 -5.91 -8.12 2.58
C ASP A 53 -6.54 -8.06 1.20
N ALA A 54 -5.73 -7.78 0.16
CA ALA A 54 -6.20 -7.81 -1.22
C ALA A 54 -6.61 -9.23 -1.66
N GLU A 55 -5.89 -10.27 -1.21
CA GLU A 55 -6.22 -11.66 -1.48
C GLU A 55 -7.51 -12.11 -0.80
N VAL A 56 -7.67 -11.77 0.48
CA VAL A 56 -8.90 -12.00 1.23
C VAL A 56 -10.08 -11.30 0.56
N ALA A 57 -9.91 -10.03 0.15
CA ALA A 57 -10.95 -9.31 -0.57
C ALA A 57 -11.33 -9.99 -1.90
N ARG A 58 -10.35 -10.51 -2.65
CA ARG A 58 -10.61 -11.29 -3.88
C ARG A 58 -11.38 -12.59 -3.59
N MET A 59 -10.98 -13.34 -2.57
CA MET A 59 -11.66 -14.58 -2.17
C MET A 59 -13.11 -14.31 -1.72
N GLN A 60 -13.33 -13.30 -0.88
CA GLN A 60 -14.67 -12.91 -0.43
C GLN A 60 -15.58 -12.45 -1.58
N LEU A 61 -15.02 -11.81 -2.60
CA LEU A 61 -15.76 -11.46 -3.81
C LEU A 61 -16.11 -12.71 -4.62
N ALA A 62 -15.15 -13.63 -4.81
CA ALA A 62 -15.39 -14.89 -5.52
C ALA A 62 -16.47 -15.74 -4.82
N GLU A 63 -16.42 -15.82 -3.49
CA GLU A 63 -17.41 -16.53 -2.68
C GLU A 63 -18.80 -15.89 -2.79
N GLY A 64 -18.88 -14.55 -2.69
CA GLY A 64 -20.13 -13.81 -2.85
C GLY A 64 -20.74 -13.96 -4.25
N LEU A 65 -19.91 -14.06 -5.29
CA LEU A 65 -20.33 -14.34 -6.67
C LEU A 65 -20.81 -15.78 -6.85
N ALA A 66 -20.17 -16.75 -6.18
CA ALA A 66 -20.61 -18.14 -6.14
C ALA A 66 -21.92 -18.34 -5.34
N GLY A 67 -22.47 -17.27 -4.76
CA GLY A 67 -23.76 -17.27 -4.05
C GLY A 67 -23.67 -17.70 -2.59
N GLY A 68 -22.46 -17.90 -2.07
CA GLY A 68 -22.17 -18.22 -0.67
C GLY A 68 -21.89 -16.99 0.20
N GLY A 69 -22.13 -17.13 1.49
CA GLY A 69 -21.66 -16.21 2.52
C GLY A 69 -22.40 -14.87 2.67
N PRO A 70 -22.00 -14.05 3.67
CA PRO A 70 -22.63 -12.77 4.00
C PRO A 70 -22.40 -11.67 2.95
N ASN A 71 -21.45 -11.86 2.03
CA ASN A 71 -21.08 -10.86 1.02
C ASN A 71 -21.84 -10.98 -0.30
N ARG A 72 -22.84 -11.87 -0.36
CA ARG A 72 -23.67 -12.11 -1.56
C ARG A 72 -24.33 -10.83 -2.11
N GLU A 73 -24.82 -9.95 -1.23
CA GLU A 73 -25.44 -8.68 -1.67
C GLU A 73 -24.45 -7.73 -2.34
N LYS A 74 -23.24 -7.57 -1.78
CA LYS A 74 -22.19 -6.74 -2.38
C LYS A 74 -21.74 -7.28 -3.74
N ALA A 75 -21.59 -8.60 -3.85
CA ALA A 75 -21.27 -9.26 -5.11
C ALA A 75 -22.39 -9.05 -6.15
N ARG A 76 -23.66 -9.26 -5.78
CA ARG A 76 -24.82 -9.05 -6.65
C ARG A 76 -24.95 -7.60 -7.12
N ALA A 77 -24.72 -6.62 -6.24
CA ALA A 77 -24.72 -5.20 -6.60
C ALA A 77 -23.65 -4.88 -7.66
N ARG A 78 -22.46 -5.50 -7.54
CA ARG A 78 -21.35 -5.32 -8.47
C ARG A 78 -21.63 -5.98 -9.84
N VAL A 79 -22.23 -7.17 -9.86
CA VAL A 79 -22.71 -7.82 -11.10
C VAL A 79 -23.78 -6.96 -11.77
N ASN A 80 -24.76 -6.46 -11.02
CA ASN A 80 -25.81 -5.60 -11.57
C ASN A 80 -25.25 -4.32 -12.20
N ARG A 81 -24.18 -3.75 -11.63
CA ARG A 81 -23.49 -2.60 -12.23
C ARG A 81 -22.79 -2.96 -13.53
N LEU A 82 -22.08 -4.09 -13.56
CA LEU A 82 -21.43 -4.60 -14.77
C LEU A 82 -22.45 -4.89 -15.87
N MET A 83 -23.59 -5.50 -15.55
CA MET A 83 -24.67 -5.74 -16.51
C MET A 83 -25.18 -4.42 -17.12
N ARG A 84 -25.35 -3.36 -16.31
CA ARG A 84 -25.74 -2.04 -16.83
C ARG A 84 -24.69 -1.43 -17.75
N GLU A 85 -23.40 -1.63 -17.46
CA GLU A 85 -22.32 -1.16 -18.34
C GLU A 85 -22.30 -1.95 -19.66
N VAL A 86 -22.53 -3.26 -19.61
CA VAL A 86 -22.69 -4.10 -20.81
C VAL A 86 -23.90 -3.66 -21.63
N ASP A 87 -25.07 -3.49 -21.01
CA ASP A 87 -26.29 -3.00 -21.67
C ASP A 87 -26.06 -1.63 -22.33
N LYS A 88 -25.33 -0.74 -21.65
CA LYS A 88 -24.96 0.57 -22.20
C LYS A 88 -24.06 0.42 -23.43
N CYS A 89 -23.07 -0.47 -23.40
CA CYS A 89 -22.23 -0.76 -24.55
C CYS A 89 -23.02 -1.37 -25.71
N ILE A 90 -23.94 -2.30 -25.44
CA ILE A 90 -24.83 -2.90 -26.45
C ILE A 90 -25.70 -1.83 -27.10
N ALA A 91 -26.27 -0.92 -26.31
CA ALA A 91 -27.09 0.19 -26.81
C ALA A 91 -26.29 1.14 -27.73
N LEU A 92 -25.05 1.46 -27.36
CA LEU A 92 -24.16 2.29 -28.19
C LEU A 92 -23.81 1.60 -29.52
N LEU A 93 -23.56 0.29 -29.50
CA LEU A 93 -23.31 -0.49 -30.72
C LEU A 93 -24.55 -0.58 -31.62
N GLY A 94 -25.73 -0.79 -31.03
CA GLY A 94 -27.00 -0.81 -31.76
C GLY A 94 -27.35 0.54 -32.40
N GLN A 95 -27.06 1.66 -31.72
CA GLN A 95 -27.23 3.01 -32.27
C GLN A 95 -26.27 3.29 -33.44
N SER A 96 -25.04 2.77 -33.38
CA SER A 96 -24.08 2.87 -34.49
C SER A 96 -24.48 2.03 -35.71
N ALA A 97 -25.22 0.94 -35.52
CA ALA A 97 -25.72 0.09 -36.60
C ALA A 97 -27.01 0.64 -37.26
N ALA A 98 -27.71 1.56 -36.58
CA ALA A 98 -28.98 2.14 -37.02
C ALA A 98 -28.84 3.54 -37.65
N LEU A 99 -27.72 3.82 -38.34
CA LEU A 99 -27.65 4.99 -39.23
C LEU A 99 -28.64 4.77 -40.40
N PRO A 100 -29.50 5.73 -40.71
CA PRO A 100 -30.55 5.56 -41.71
C PRO A 100 -29.93 5.57 -43.11
N ASP A 101 -30.16 4.48 -43.85
CA ASP A 101 -29.99 4.48 -45.31
C ASP A 101 -30.77 5.67 -45.89
N ALA A 102 -30.05 6.55 -46.58
CA ALA A 102 -30.59 7.73 -47.23
C ALA A 102 -31.72 7.36 -48.22
N PRO A 103 -32.76 8.19 -48.37
CA PRO A 103 -33.90 7.87 -49.22
C PRO A 103 -33.47 7.81 -50.69
N SER A 104 -33.53 6.62 -51.29
CA SER A 104 -33.35 6.43 -52.73
C SER A 104 -34.47 7.15 -53.49
N ALA A 105 -34.12 8.25 -54.17
CA ALA A 105 -34.98 8.92 -55.13
C ALA A 105 -35.32 7.96 -56.28
N LYS A 106 -36.55 7.43 -56.31
CA LYS A 106 -37.14 6.79 -57.48
C LYS A 106 -37.75 7.86 -58.37
N ASN A 107 -36.99 8.34 -59.36
CA ASN A 107 -37.59 9.01 -60.52
C ASN A 107 -38.09 7.95 -61.49
N GLY A 108 -39.41 7.90 -61.67
CA GLY A 108 -40.07 7.01 -62.61
C GLY A 108 -41.44 7.56 -63.02
N LYS A 109 -41.46 8.11 -64.25
CA LYS A 109 -42.57 8.69 -65.04
C LYS A 109 -42.87 10.16 -64.81
#